data_AF-A0A3D2ATX0-F1
#
_entry.id   AF-A0A3D2ATX0-F1
#
_cell.length_a   1.000
_cell.length_b   1.000
_cell.length_c   1.000
_cell.angle_alpha   90.00
_cell.angle_beta   90.00
_cell.angle_gamma   90.00
#
_symmetry.space_group_name_H-M   'P 1'
#
loop_
_entity.id
_entity.type
_entity.pdbx_description
1 polymer ?
#
loop_
_entity_poly.entity_id
_entity_poly.type
_entity_poly.pdbx_seq_one_letter_code
_entity_poly.pdbx_strand_id
1 'polypeptide(L)'
;LKRFFSAQILIPVIILLGVGLLLSDHLMNPLREELRFTGFPFWISLFAIGLLCIEIAMNIKRKSQRQSSYLMDLGILSTGIEGVREAAFKVLGLFLLFLLVGTTIGLNWAALAFAFTGPLLLLDGRFRIAWGLLSTLVVAAFMVVILDNLLFVIYPQPFLREYFFQIW
;
A
#
# COMPACT_ATOMS: atom_id res chain seq x y z
N LEU A 1 -1.90 -36.28 -1.91
CA LEU A 1 -2.76 -35.55 -0.93
C LEU A 1 -2.00 -34.60 0.01
N LYS A 2 -0.91 -35.01 0.69
CA LYS A 2 -0.18 -34.15 1.68
C LYS A 2 0.38 -32.82 1.14
N ARG A 3 0.58 -32.69 -0.17
CA ARG A 3 1.11 -31.46 -0.80
C ARG A 3 0.06 -30.35 -0.94
N PHE A 4 -1.23 -30.70 -1.07
CA PHE A 4 -2.34 -29.74 -1.18
C PHE A 4 -2.71 -29.09 0.17
N PHE A 5 -2.57 -29.82 1.28
CA PHE A 5 -2.80 -29.32 2.65
C PHE A 5 -1.55 -28.71 3.30
N SER A 6 -0.55 -28.34 2.50
CA SER A 6 0.58 -27.59 3.04
C SER A 6 0.12 -26.18 3.39
N ALA A 7 0.51 -25.66 4.56
CA ALA A 7 0.29 -24.27 4.96
C ALA A 7 0.75 -23.25 3.90
N GLN A 8 1.62 -23.69 2.99
CA GLN A 8 2.10 -22.95 1.83
C GLN A 8 1.04 -22.60 0.80
N ILE A 9 -0.03 -23.40 0.67
CA ILE A 9 -1.12 -23.22 -0.30
C ILE A 9 -2.39 -22.80 0.44
N LEU A 10 -2.60 -23.31 1.64
CA LEU A 10 -3.82 -23.10 2.41
C LEU A 10 -4.03 -21.63 2.80
N ILE A 11 -2.98 -20.95 3.27
CA ILE A 11 -3.05 -19.54 3.71
C ILE A 11 -3.43 -18.60 2.56
N PRO A 12 -2.72 -18.59 1.40
CA PRO A 12 -3.08 -17.69 0.30
C PRO A 12 -4.46 -18.01 -0.29
N VAL A 13 -4.88 -19.29 -0.30
CA VAL A 13 -6.23 -19.67 -0.78
C VAL A 13 -7.32 -19.14 0.15
N ILE A 14 -7.11 -19.19 1.47
CA ILE A 14 -8.06 -18.62 2.46
C ILE A 14 -8.13 -17.10 2.32
N ILE A 15 -7.00 -16.42 2.11
CA ILE A 15 -6.96 -14.97 1.90
C ILE A 15 -7.68 -14.61 0.59
N LEU A 16 -7.43 -15.35 -0.49
CA LEU A 16 -8.02 -15.10 -1.80
C LEU A 16 -9.54 -15.36 -1.80
N LEU A 17 -10.01 -16.38 -1.05
CA LEU A 17 -11.43 -16.59 -0.78
C LEU A 17 -12.03 -15.48 0.08
N GLY A 18 -11.34 -15.04 1.14
CA GLY A 18 -11.78 -13.94 1.99
C GLY A 18 -11.90 -12.62 1.22
N VAL A 19 -10.89 -12.28 0.42
CA VAL A 19 -10.90 -11.09 -0.46
C VAL A 19 -11.96 -11.23 -1.54
N GLY A 20 -12.13 -12.42 -2.12
CA GLY A 20 -13.17 -12.68 -3.13
C GLY A 20 -14.58 -12.51 -2.59
N LEU A 21 -14.85 -12.99 -1.37
CA LEU A 21 -16.13 -12.80 -0.70
C LEU A 21 -16.37 -11.32 -0.38
N LEU A 22 -15.35 -10.60 0.10
CA LEU A 22 -15.44 -9.16 0.36
C LEU A 22 -15.67 -8.34 -0.91
N LEU A 23 -15.03 -8.70 -2.03
CA LEU A 23 -15.28 -8.07 -3.32
C LEU A 23 -16.67 -8.38 -3.86
N SER A 24 -17.15 -9.62 -3.70
CA SER A 24 -18.51 -9.98 -4.14
C SER A 24 -19.59 -9.24 -3.35
N ASP A 25 -19.40 -9.07 -2.03
CA ASP A 25 -20.34 -8.32 -1.20
C ASP A 25 -20.33 -6.82 -1.56
N HIS A 26 -19.14 -6.27 -1.86
CA HIS A 26 -19.00 -4.89 -2.34
C HIS A 26 -19.67 -4.66 -3.71
N LEU A 27 -19.55 -5.62 -4.63
CA LEU A 27 -20.17 -5.54 -5.97
C LEU A 27 -21.69 -5.72 -5.93
N MET A 28 -22.22 -6.51 -5.00
CA MET A 28 -23.66 -6.79 -4.89
C MET A 28 -24.42 -5.70 -4.13
N ASN A 29 -23.78 -4.97 -3.22
CA ASN A 29 -24.43 -3.94 -2.40
C ASN A 29 -23.67 -2.60 -2.41
N PRO A 30 -23.60 -1.89 -3.55
CA PRO A 30 -22.89 -0.61 -3.66
C PRO A 30 -23.52 0.52 -2.82
N LEU A 31 -24.76 0.36 -2.34
CA LEU A 31 -25.49 1.37 -1.55
C LEU A 31 -25.31 1.23 -0.02
N ARG A 32 -24.52 0.27 0.47
CA ARG A 32 -24.29 0.02 1.91
C ARG A 32 -23.16 0.87 2.52
N GLU A 33 -22.63 1.83 1.78
CA GLU A 33 -21.47 2.63 2.21
C GLU A 33 -21.75 3.49 3.46
N GLU A 34 -23.00 3.90 3.72
CA GLU A 34 -23.34 4.70 4.91
C GLU A 34 -23.38 3.90 6.23
N LEU A 35 -23.46 2.57 6.19
CA LEU A 35 -23.56 1.71 7.39
C LEU A 35 -22.21 1.12 7.84
N ARG A 36 -21.11 1.53 7.20
CA ARG A 36 -19.77 0.95 7.42
C ARG A 36 -19.17 1.19 8.80
N PHE A 37 -19.65 2.19 9.54
CA PHE A 37 -19.13 2.47 10.89
C PHE A 37 -19.69 1.54 11.99
N THR A 38 -20.76 0.77 11.75
CA THR A 38 -21.45 0.01 12.81
C THR A 38 -21.47 -1.51 12.62
N GLY A 39 -21.11 -2.04 11.46
CA GLY A 39 -21.37 -3.46 11.15
C GLY A 39 -20.17 -4.37 10.91
N PHE A 40 -18.96 -3.84 10.67
CA PHE A 40 -17.83 -4.71 10.33
C PHE A 40 -17.14 -5.20 11.60
N PRO A 41 -17.13 -6.52 11.91
CA PRO A 41 -16.51 -7.02 13.12
C PRO A 41 -15.02 -6.71 13.09
N PHE A 42 -14.56 -5.83 13.97
CA PHE A 42 -13.15 -5.46 14.15
C PHE A 42 -12.21 -6.68 14.18
N TRP A 43 -12.71 -7.80 14.67
CA TRP A 43 -12.00 -9.07 14.74
C TRP A 43 -11.62 -9.65 13.37
N ILE A 44 -12.45 -9.45 12.33
CA ILE A 44 -12.19 -10.00 11.00
C ILE A 44 -11.08 -9.21 10.29
N SER A 45 -11.08 -7.87 10.42
CA SER A 45 -10.01 -7.05 9.87
C SER A 45 -8.69 -7.30 10.61
N LEU A 46 -8.72 -7.43 11.94
CA LEU A 46 -7.55 -7.79 12.75
C LEU A 46 -6.98 -9.16 12.35
N PHE A 47 -7.86 -10.14 12.11
CA PHE A 47 -7.46 -11.48 11.68
C PHE A 47 -6.85 -11.48 10.27
N ALA A 48 -7.46 -10.75 9.33
CA ALA A 48 -6.93 -10.61 7.96
C ALA A 48 -5.55 -9.94 7.93
N ILE A 49 -5.37 -8.87 8.72
CA ILE A 49 -4.08 -8.20 8.89
C ILE A 49 -3.05 -9.15 9.50
N GLY A 50 -3.44 -9.93 10.51
CA GLY A 50 -2.59 -10.96 11.13
C GLY A 50 -2.13 -12.01 10.13
N LEU A 51 -3.04 -12.53 9.30
CA LEU A 51 -2.71 -13.50 8.26
C LEU A 51 -1.78 -12.93 7.18
N LEU A 52 -1.99 -11.69 6.76
CA LEU A 52 -1.09 -11.00 5.82
C LEU A 52 0.31 -10.83 6.40
N CYS A 53 0.43 -10.42 7.67
CA CYS A 53 1.72 -10.31 8.34
C CYS A 53 2.44 -11.66 8.42
N ILE A 54 1.71 -12.74 8.72
CA ILE A 54 2.26 -14.10 8.75
C ILE A 54 2.73 -14.52 7.35
N GLU A 55 1.94 -14.25 6.30
CA GLU A 55 2.32 -14.58 4.93
C GLU A 55 3.58 -13.82 4.49
N ILE A 56 3.68 -12.53 4.80
CA ILE A 56 4.88 -11.72 4.53
C ILE A 56 6.09 -12.32 5.26
N ALA A 57 5.95 -12.65 6.55
CA ALA A 57 7.03 -13.26 7.34
C ALA A 57 7.46 -14.63 6.78
N MET A 58 6.50 -15.46 6.35
CA MET A 58 6.77 -16.74 5.70
C MET A 58 7.45 -16.55 4.34
N ASN A 59 7.05 -15.55 3.56
CA ASN A 59 7.61 -15.28 2.24
C ASN A 59 9.06 -14.78 2.34
N ILE A 60 9.36 -13.91 3.31
CA ILE A 60 10.73 -13.45 3.60
C ILE A 60 11.63 -14.64 3.95
N LYS A 61 11.19 -15.52 4.86
CA LYS A 61 11.95 -16.73 5.24
C LYS A 61 12.15 -17.68 4.06
N ARG A 62 11.16 -17.85 3.18
CA ARG A 62 11.26 -18.73 2.01
C ARG A 62 12.17 -18.18 0.91
N LYS A 63 12.18 -16.85 0.70
CA LYS A 63 13.08 -16.19 -0.26
C LYS A 63 14.54 -16.38 0.16
N SER A 64 14.81 -16.35 1.47
CA SER A 64 16.12 -16.68 2.03
C SER A 64 16.53 -18.15 1.87
N GLN A 65 15.57 -19.08 1.80
CA GLN A 65 15.84 -20.52 1.76
C GLN A 65 15.92 -21.10 0.34
N ARG A 66 15.28 -20.45 -0.65
CA ARG A 66 15.38 -20.82 -2.08
C ARG A 66 16.66 -20.34 -2.77
N GLN A 67 17.52 -19.57 -2.11
CA GLN A 67 18.82 -19.17 -2.65
C GLN A 67 19.93 -20.24 -2.57
N SER A 68 19.62 -21.46 -2.10
CA SER A 68 20.65 -22.49 -1.83
C SER A 68 20.70 -23.66 -2.83
N SER A 69 20.02 -23.60 -3.98
CA SER A 69 20.09 -24.71 -4.95
C SER A 69 20.05 -24.26 -6.40
N TYR A 70 21.05 -23.49 -6.81
CA TYR A 70 21.61 -23.61 -8.15
C TYR A 70 23.12 -23.80 -8.00
N LEU A 71 23.55 -25.05 -8.11
CA LEU A 71 24.95 -25.39 -8.25
C LEU A 71 25.40 -25.03 -9.67
N MET A 72 26.61 -24.46 -9.75
CA MET A 72 27.66 -24.74 -10.74
C MET A 72 28.05 -23.57 -11.66
N ASP A 73 29.24 -23.05 -11.33
CA ASP A 73 30.23 -22.34 -12.16
C ASP A 73 29.89 -20.97 -12.79
N LEU A 74 30.13 -19.91 -12.03
CA LEU A 74 31.29 -19.02 -12.20
C LEU A 74 31.29 -18.01 -11.03
N GLY A 75 32.45 -17.70 -10.47
CA GLY A 75 32.64 -16.93 -9.25
C GLY A 75 32.06 -15.51 -9.25
N ILE A 76 30.76 -15.38 -9.00
CA ILE A 76 30.11 -14.17 -8.51
C ILE A 76 29.19 -14.58 -7.37
N LEU A 77 29.69 -14.38 -6.14
CA LEU A 77 28.82 -14.22 -4.99
C LEU A 77 27.91 -13.03 -5.29
N SER A 78 26.67 -13.27 -5.71
CA SER A 78 25.62 -12.26 -5.67
C SER A 78 25.29 -12.00 -4.21
N THR A 79 26.19 -11.24 -3.57
CA THR A 79 25.88 -10.44 -2.39
C THR A 79 24.66 -9.59 -2.73
N GLY A 80 23.75 -9.44 -1.77
CA GLY A 80 22.36 -9.04 -2.01
C GLY A 80 22.19 -7.89 -2.99
N ILE A 81 21.15 -7.99 -3.82
CA ILE A 81 20.68 -6.98 -4.80
C ILE A 81 21.15 -5.58 -4.40
N GLU A 82 22.15 -5.06 -5.12
CA GLU A 82 22.64 -3.70 -4.93
C GLU A 82 21.46 -2.73 -4.99
N GLY A 83 21.38 -1.81 -4.03
CA GLY A 83 20.32 -0.79 -3.98
C GLY A 83 19.10 -1.10 -3.13
N VAL A 84 18.99 -2.26 -2.46
CA VAL A 84 17.86 -2.52 -1.53
C VAL A 84 17.81 -1.50 -0.38
N ARG A 85 18.96 -1.12 0.17
CA ARG A 85 19.05 -0.10 1.23
C ARG A 85 18.64 1.28 0.73
N GLU A 86 19.05 1.65 -0.48
CA GLU A 86 18.70 2.93 -1.09
C GLU A 86 17.21 3.01 -1.45
N ALA A 87 16.65 1.94 -2.00
CA ALA A 87 15.22 1.84 -2.26
C ALA A 87 14.40 1.94 -0.96
N ALA A 88 14.85 1.29 0.12
CA ALA A 88 14.21 1.39 1.42
C ALA A 88 14.22 2.84 1.95
N PHE A 89 15.33 3.58 1.82
CA PHE A 89 15.39 4.99 2.21
C PHE A 89 14.49 5.88 1.36
N LYS A 90 14.41 5.64 0.04
CA LYS A 90 13.50 6.38 -0.85
C LYS A 90 12.04 6.19 -0.45
N VAL A 91 11.63 4.95 -0.15
CA VAL A 91 10.27 4.64 0.30
C VAL A 91 9.98 5.26 1.66
N LEU A 92 10.93 5.20 2.60
CA LEU A 92 10.79 5.81 3.92
C LEU A 92 10.67 7.35 3.82
N GLY A 93 11.44 7.98 2.94
CA GLY A 93 11.33 9.42 2.66
C GLY A 93 9.97 9.80 2.08
N LEU A 94 9.44 9.01 1.14
CA LEU A 94 8.09 9.17 0.59
C LEU A 94 7.00 9.08 1.66
N PHE A 95 7.14 8.11 2.57
CA PHE A 95 6.20 7.94 3.68
C PHE A 95 6.24 9.13 4.65
N LEU A 96 7.43 9.60 5.02
CA LEU A 96 7.59 10.77 5.88
C LEU A 96 7.03 12.04 5.23
N LEU A 97 7.28 12.24 3.94
CA LEU A 97 6.73 13.37 3.19
C LEU A 97 5.21 13.31 3.15
N PHE A 98 4.63 12.14 2.88
CA PHE A 98 3.18 11.94 2.91
C PHE A 98 2.59 12.28 4.27
N LEU A 99 3.20 11.80 5.35
CA LEU A 99 2.74 12.07 6.71
C LEU A 99 2.83 13.57 7.02
N LEU A 100 3.94 14.22 6.67
CA LEU A 100 4.13 15.65 6.89
C LEU A 100 3.07 16.47 6.14
N VAL A 101 2.88 16.24 4.84
CA VAL A 101 1.88 16.98 4.05
C VAL A 101 0.46 16.67 4.52
N GLY A 102 0.18 15.40 4.83
CA GLY A 102 -1.15 14.95 5.26
C GLY A 102 -1.56 15.57 6.59
N THR A 103 -0.61 15.72 7.51
CA THR A 103 -0.88 16.30 8.84
C THR A 103 -0.87 17.83 8.86
N THR A 104 -0.18 18.49 7.92
CA THR A 104 -0.07 19.96 7.88
C THR A 104 -1.09 20.63 6.97
N ILE A 105 -1.31 20.10 5.76
CA ILE A 105 -2.14 20.73 4.73
C ILE A 105 -3.45 19.96 4.56
N GLY A 106 -3.39 18.63 4.66
CA GLY A 106 -4.54 17.73 4.54
C GLY A 106 -4.25 16.53 3.65
N LEU A 107 -5.05 15.47 3.81
CA LEU A 107 -4.81 14.18 3.16
C LEU A 107 -4.87 14.25 1.62
N ASN A 108 -5.70 15.15 1.08
CA ASN A 108 -5.94 15.32 -0.35
C ASN A 108 -4.66 15.79 -1.05
N TRP A 109 -4.04 16.82 -0.47
CA TRP A 109 -2.79 17.39 -0.94
C TRP A 109 -1.62 16.43 -0.76
N ALA A 110 -1.64 15.62 0.30
CA ALA A 110 -0.64 14.58 0.52
C ALA A 110 -0.69 13.49 -0.55
N ALA A 111 -1.88 13.05 -0.93
CA ALA A 111 -2.05 12.06 -1.99
C ALA A 111 -1.63 12.60 -3.38
N LEU A 112 -1.89 13.89 -3.68
CA LEU A 112 -1.37 14.53 -4.90
C LEU A 112 0.16 14.65 -4.89
N ALA A 113 0.74 15.09 -3.77
CA ALA A 113 2.18 15.19 -3.61
C ALA A 113 2.85 13.82 -3.73
N PHE A 114 2.26 12.78 -3.14
CA PHE A 114 2.74 11.39 -3.22
C PHE A 114 2.63 10.84 -4.64
N ALA A 115 1.52 11.11 -5.34
CA ALA A 115 1.35 10.75 -6.73
C ALA A 115 2.48 11.35 -7.59
N PHE A 116 2.83 12.62 -7.37
CA PHE A 116 3.91 13.26 -8.13
C PHE A 116 5.30 12.71 -7.76
N THR A 117 5.60 12.60 -6.46
CA THR A 117 6.94 12.27 -5.96
C THR A 117 7.28 10.79 -6.07
N GLY A 118 6.28 9.89 -6.08
CA GLY A 118 6.47 8.45 -6.23
C GLY A 118 7.24 8.08 -7.51
N PRO A 119 6.71 8.39 -8.70
CA PRO A 119 7.37 8.16 -9.98
C PRO A 119 8.71 8.89 -10.09
N LEU A 120 8.82 10.09 -9.50
CA LEU A 120 10.04 10.89 -9.53
C LEU A 120 11.21 10.20 -8.79
N LEU A 121 10.93 9.59 -7.64
CA LEU A 121 11.93 8.96 -6.78
C LEU A 121 12.22 7.49 -7.15
N LEU A 122 11.22 6.78 -7.69
CA LEU A 122 11.27 5.33 -7.87
C LEU A 122 11.59 4.87 -9.30
N LEU A 123 11.10 5.56 -10.34
CA LEU A 123 11.50 5.23 -11.72
C LEU A 123 12.91 5.74 -11.95
N ASP A 124 13.69 5.16 -12.87
CA ASP A 124 14.96 5.72 -13.38
C ASP A 124 14.77 6.11 -14.86
N GLY A 125 15.09 7.36 -15.26
CA GLY A 125 15.03 7.79 -16.66
C GLY A 125 14.64 9.25 -16.92
N ARG A 126 14.73 9.68 -18.18
CA ARG A 126 14.45 11.08 -18.60
C ARG A 126 12.97 11.47 -18.49
N PHE A 127 12.06 10.50 -18.55
CA PHE A 127 10.61 10.72 -18.53
C PHE A 127 9.99 10.71 -17.13
N ARG A 128 10.81 10.64 -16.06
CA ARG A 128 10.35 10.63 -14.65
C ARG A 128 9.32 11.73 -14.33
N ILE A 129 9.61 12.94 -14.77
CA ILE A 129 8.77 14.11 -14.51
C ILE A 129 7.44 14.00 -15.25
N ALA A 130 7.46 13.49 -16.49
CA ALA A 130 6.25 13.29 -17.28
C ALA A 130 5.33 12.24 -16.65
N TRP A 131 5.91 11.13 -16.16
CA TRP A 131 5.19 10.10 -15.42
C TRP A 131 4.65 10.62 -14.09
N GLY A 132 5.41 11.46 -13.39
CA GLY A 132 4.96 12.19 -12.20
C GLY A 132 3.71 13.01 -12.49
N LEU A 133 3.78 13.92 -13.47
CA LEU A 133 2.65 14.77 -13.87
C LEU A 133 1.43 13.94 -14.30
N LEU A 134 1.63 12.90 -15.11
CA LEU A 134 0.53 12.03 -15.55
C LEU A 134 -0.16 11.37 -14.36
N SER A 135 0.61 10.80 -13.44
CA SER A 135 0.05 10.14 -12.26
C SER A 135 -0.69 11.12 -11.34
N THR A 136 -0.16 12.33 -11.14
CA THR A 136 -0.84 13.38 -10.37
C THR A 136 -2.13 13.80 -11.03
N LEU A 137 -2.15 13.92 -12.36
CA LEU A 137 -3.35 14.27 -13.11
C LEU A 137 -4.43 13.19 -12.98
N VAL A 138 -4.07 11.91 -13.09
CA VAL A 138 -4.99 10.79 -12.91
C VAL A 138 -5.57 10.77 -11.48
N VAL A 139 -4.73 10.96 -10.47
CA VAL A 139 -5.18 10.99 -9.07
C VAL A 139 -6.06 12.21 -8.80
N ALA A 140 -5.73 13.38 -9.35
CA ALA A 140 -6.56 14.58 -9.24
C ALA A 140 -7.93 14.39 -9.90
N ALA A 141 -7.97 13.80 -11.10
CA ALA A 141 -9.21 13.49 -11.77
C ALA A 141 -10.05 12.49 -10.96
N PHE A 142 -9.43 11.46 -10.38
CA PHE A 142 -10.10 10.52 -9.49
C PHE A 142 -10.66 11.20 -8.24
N MET A 143 -9.89 12.10 -7.61
CA MET A 143 -10.36 12.87 -6.46
C MET A 143 -11.61 13.68 -6.78
N VAL A 144 -11.57 14.48 -7.85
CA VAL A 144 -12.69 15.36 -8.19
C VAL A 144 -13.91 14.55 -8.63
N VAL A 145 -13.73 13.56 -9.50
CA VAL A 145 -14.87 12.82 -10.09
C VAL A 145 -15.48 11.84 -9.10
N ILE A 146 -14.64 11.13 -8.33
CA ILE A 146 -15.10 10.02 -7.49
C ILE A 146 -15.16 10.43 -6.03
N LEU A 147 -14.07 10.92 -5.44
CA LEU A 147 -14.04 11.18 -4.00
C LEU A 147 -14.91 12.38 -3.59
N ASP A 148 -14.89 13.44 -4.39
CA ASP A 148 -15.59 14.68 -4.04
C ASP A 148 -17.04 14.68 -4.56
N ASN A 149 -17.29 14.16 -5.77
CA ASN A 149 -18.63 14.21 -6.40
C ASN A 149 -19.50 12.96 -6.20
N LEU A 150 -18.92 11.77 -6.05
CA LEU A 150 -19.68 10.53 -5.86
C LEU A 150 -19.75 10.09 -4.40
N LEU A 151 -18.61 10.15 -3.70
CA LEU A 151 -18.45 9.58 -2.36
C LEU A 151 -18.56 10.61 -1.23
N PHE A 152 -18.58 11.92 -1.56
CA PHE A 152 -18.55 13.03 -0.59
C PHE A 152 -17.60 12.77 0.59
N VAL A 153 -16.36 12.39 0.27
CA VAL A 153 -15.39 11.95 1.28
C VAL A 153 -15.08 13.10 2.22
N ILE A 154 -15.42 12.93 3.50
CA ILE A 154 -15.02 13.84 4.57
C ILE A 154 -13.57 13.52 4.93
N TYR A 155 -12.66 14.39 4.52
CA TYR A 155 -11.25 14.26 4.86
C TYR A 155 -10.99 14.73 6.30
N PRO A 156 -10.14 14.01 7.07
CA PRO A 156 -9.77 14.43 8.40
C PRO A 156 -9.03 15.78 8.36
N GLN A 157 -9.37 16.68 9.28
CA GLN A 157 -8.72 17.98 9.37
C GLN A 157 -7.24 17.85 9.81
N PRO A 158 -6.34 18.69 9.28
CA PRO A 158 -4.93 18.64 9.61
C PRO A 158 -4.68 19.12 11.05
N PHE A 159 -4.50 18.17 11.99
CA PHE A 159 -4.33 18.46 13.41
C PHE A 159 -3.04 19.22 13.76
N LEU A 160 -1.96 19.05 12.98
CA LEU A 160 -0.70 19.76 13.24
C LEU A 160 -0.81 21.26 12.92
N ARG A 161 -1.66 21.62 11.96
CA ARG A 161 -1.94 23.02 11.65
C ARG A 161 -2.61 23.72 12.82
N GLU A 162 -3.58 23.07 13.44
CA GLU A 162 -4.30 23.61 14.60
C GLU A 162 -3.35 23.82 15.78
N TYR A 163 -2.48 22.85 16.09
CA TYR A 163 -1.51 22.98 17.19
C TYR A 163 -0.55 24.15 17.01
N PHE A 164 -0.04 24.38 15.79
CA PHE A 164 0.90 25.48 15.53
C PHE A 164 0.24 26.86 15.48
N PHE A 165 -0.98 26.97 14.96
CA PHE A 165 -1.69 28.26 14.85
C PHE A 165 -2.47 28.65 16.12
N GLN A 166 -2.68 27.74 17.07
CA GLN A 166 -3.36 28.03 18.34
C GLN A 166 -2.38 28.51 19.44
N ILE A 167 -1.07 28.37 19.21
CA ILE A 167 0.02 28.78 20.11
C ILE A 167 0.52 30.21 19.81
N TRP A 168 -0.01 30.87 18.77
CA TRP A 168 0.27 32.27 18.41
C TRP A 168 -0.99 33.14 18.45
#